data_AF-A0A4U2DYY3-F1
#
_entry.id   AF-A0A4U2DYY3-F1
#
_cell.length_a   1.000
_cell.length_b   1.000
_cell.length_c   1.000
_cell.angle_alpha   90.00
_cell.angle_beta   90.00
_cell.angle_gamma   90.00
#
_symmetry.space_group_name_H-M   'P 1'
#
loop_
_entity.id
_entity.type
_entity.pdbx_description
1 polymer ?
#
loop_
_entity_poly.entity_id
_entity_poly.type
_entity_poly.pdbx_seq_one_letter_code
_entity_poly.pdbx_strand_id
1 'polypeptide(L)'
;FNVLVNEQYTGDHLTGKTEIQGISIRLRGKEVAAFLASDGRFYDREGNSLEQAFNRYPIDKQFRRITSPFNPYRKHPVTGRISPHNG
;
A
#
# COMPACT_ATOMS: atom_id res chain seq x y z
N PHE A 1 20.47 -0.25 -14.41
CA PHE A 1 19.35 0.32 -13.62
C PHE A 1 19.80 0.36 -12.16
N ASN A 2 19.18 1.19 -11.33
CA ASN A 2 19.47 1.32 -9.91
C ASN A 2 18.18 1.12 -9.11
N VAL A 3 18.27 0.45 -7.95
CA VAL A 3 17.15 0.23 -7.05
C VAL A 3 17.61 0.53 -5.63
N LEU A 4 16.86 1.36 -4.91
CA LEU A 4 17.02 1.59 -3.48
C LEU A 4 16.03 0.70 -2.75
N VAL A 5 16.53 -0.18 -1.87
CA VAL A 5 15.72 -1.15 -1.12
C VAL A 5 15.96 -0.96 0.36
N ASN A 6 14.88 -0.96 1.14
CA ASN A 6 14.92 -1.08 2.58
C ASN A 6 14.77 -2.57 2.94
N GLU A 7 15.72 -3.11 3.72
CA GLU A 7 15.71 -4.49 4.18
C GLU A 7 15.51 -4.53 5.69
N GLN A 8 14.57 -5.33 6.17
CA GLN A 8 14.30 -5.41 7.61
C GLN A 8 15.17 -6.48 8.28
N TYR A 9 15.75 -6.11 9.41
CA TYR A 9 16.52 -6.99 10.29
C TYR A 9 15.89 -7.07 11.69
N THR A 10 16.09 -8.21 12.37
CA THR A 10 15.83 -8.40 13.80
C THR A 10 17.15 -8.78 14.47
N GLY A 11 17.78 -7.80 15.14
CA GLY A 11 19.19 -7.91 15.50
C GLY A 11 20.04 -8.04 14.24
N ASP A 12 20.92 -9.05 14.18
CA ASP A 12 21.77 -9.30 13.02
C ASP A 12 21.13 -10.24 11.98
N HIS A 13 19.85 -10.63 12.17
CA HIS A 13 19.17 -11.58 11.30
C HIS A 13 18.21 -10.88 10.35
N LEU A 14 18.37 -11.11 9.04
CA LEU A 14 17.44 -10.65 8.02
C LEU A 14 16.05 -11.30 8.20
N THR A 15 14.98 -10.51 8.19
CA THR A 15 13.61 -11.04 8.32
C THR A 15 13.02 -11.55 7.00
N GLY A 16 13.67 -11.22 5.88
CA GLY A 16 13.19 -11.45 4.52
C GLY A 16 12.17 -10.43 4.03
N LYS A 17 11.77 -9.45 4.86
CA LYS A 17 10.91 -8.35 4.41
C LYS A 17 11.75 -7.25 3.79
N THR A 18 11.38 -6.87 2.57
CA THR A 18 12.05 -5.82 1.80
C THR A 18 11.03 -4.88 1.18
N GLU A 19 11.35 -3.59 1.08
CA GLU A 19 10.51 -2.58 0.45
C GLU A 19 11.34 -1.70 -0.48
N ILE A 20 10.91 -1.61 -1.74
CA ILE A 20 11.56 -0.73 -2.72
C ILE A 20 11.22 0.71 -2.39
N GLN A 21 12.25 1.53 -2.17
CA GLN A 21 12.11 2.96 -1.89
C GLN A 21 12.24 3.80 -3.17
N GLY A 22 12.97 3.30 -4.17
CA GLY A 22 13.10 4.00 -5.44
C GLY A 22 13.75 3.16 -6.52
N ILE A 23 13.44 3.50 -7.77
CA ILE A 23 13.94 2.84 -8.97
C ILE A 23 14.40 3.92 -9.95
N SER A 24 15.55 3.73 -10.59
CA SER A 24 16.01 4.57 -11.71
C SER A 24 16.50 3.68 -12.85
N ILE A 25 15.94 3.90 -14.05
CA ILE A 25 16.29 3.18 -15.26
C ILE A 25 16.67 4.20 -16.32
N ARG A 26 17.88 4.08 -16.88
CA ARG A 26 18.28 4.85 -18.06
C ARG A 26 17.89 4.08 -19.33
N LEU A 27 17.01 4.66 -20.13
CA LEU A 27 16.52 4.13 -21.41
C LEU A 27 16.80 5.15 -22.51
N ARG A 28 17.58 4.77 -23.53
CA ARG A 28 17.81 5.59 -24.74
C ARG A 28 18.20 7.06 -24.43
N GLY A 29 19.07 7.26 -23.44
CA GLY A 29 19.54 8.58 -23.03
C GLY A 29 18.59 9.37 -22.12
N LYS A 30 17.39 8.84 -21.82
CA LYS A 30 16.46 9.41 -20.83
C LYS A 30 16.45 8.58 -19.56
N GLU A 31 16.23 9.23 -18.43
CA GLU A 31 16.05 8.54 -17.16
C GLU A 31 14.57 8.46 -16.83
N VAL A 32 14.11 7.27 -16.46
CA VAL A 32 12.80 7.03 -15.87
C VAL A 32 13.04 6.65 -14.42
N ALA A 33 12.52 7.44 -13.49
CA ALA A 33 12.69 7.22 -12.06
C ALA A 33 11.35 7.21 -11.33
N ALA A 34 11.26 6.39 -10.29
CA ALA A 34 10.10 6.23 -9.43
C ALA A 34 10.56 6.25 -7.97
N PHE A 35 9.84 6.95 -7.10
CA PHE A 35 10.16 7.08 -5.68
C PHE A 35 8.92 6.78 -4.83
N LEU A 36 9.08 5.97 -3.79
CA LEU A 36 8.01 5.66 -2.84
C LEU A 36 7.76 6.89 -1.96
N ALA A 37 6.53 7.40 -1.97
CA ALA A 37 6.11 8.50 -1.11
C ALA A 37 5.48 7.99 0.21
N SER A 38 5.23 8.91 1.14
CA SER A 38 4.68 8.60 2.46
C SER A 38 3.25 8.04 2.43
N ASP A 39 2.51 8.20 1.33
CA ASP A 39 1.19 7.61 1.14
C ASP A 39 1.23 6.17 0.58
N GLY A 40 2.44 5.63 0.39
CA GLY A 40 2.67 4.26 -0.07
C GLY A 40 2.61 4.08 -1.59
N ARG A 41 2.65 5.17 -2.37
CA ARG A 41 2.59 5.12 -3.85
C ARG A 41 3.89 5.61 -4.49
N PHE A 42 4.12 5.18 -5.72
CA PHE A 42 5.27 5.63 -6.52
C PHE A 42 4.98 6.86 -7.38
N TYR A 43 5.90 7.83 -7.32
CA TYR A 43 5.85 9.09 -8.08
C TYR A 43 7.14 9.31 -8.88
N ASP A 44 7.04 10.07 -9.98
CA ASP A 44 8.22 10.60 -10.68
C ASP A 44 8.84 11.81 -9.96
N ARG A 45 9.85 12.45 -10.56
CA ARG A 45 10.56 13.59 -9.94
C ARG A 45 9.70 14.84 -9.87
N GLU A 46 8.73 14.94 -10.76
CA GLU A 46 7.80 16.06 -10.89
C GLU A 46 6.57 15.87 -9.97
N GLY A 47 6.45 14.71 -9.32
CA GLY A 47 5.35 14.39 -8.41
C GLY A 47 4.12 13.81 -9.10
N ASN A 48 4.24 13.32 -10.34
CA ASN A 48 3.16 12.62 -11.01
C ASN A 48 3.10 11.17 -10.55
N SER A 49 1.89 10.69 -10.24
CA SER A 49 1.65 9.29 -9.85
C SER A 49 1.95 8.35 -11.02
N LEU A 50 2.74 7.31 -10.77
CA LEU A 50 2.99 6.24 -11.74
C LEU A 50 1.99 5.09 -11.61
N GLU A 51 1.23 5.06 -10.52
CA GLU A 51 0.20 4.06 -10.24
C GLU A 51 -1.19 4.53 -10.71
N GLN A 52 -1.99 3.59 -11.19
CA GLN A 52 -3.41 3.83 -11.49
C GLN A 52 -4.22 3.93 -10.20
N ALA A 53 -5.15 4.89 -10.14
CA ALA A 53 -6.03 5.05 -8.99
C ALA A 53 -7.04 3.89 -8.88
N PHE A 54 -7.35 3.48 -7.64
CA PHE A 54 -8.43 2.52 -7.35
C PHE A 54 -9.80 3.20 -7.33
N ASN A 55 -10.82 2.47 -7.80
CA ASN A 55 -12.20 2.85 -7.56
C ASN A 55 -12.55 2.68 -6.08
N ARG A 56 -13.18 3.69 -5.48
CA ARG A 56 -13.57 3.67 -4.05
C ARG A 56 -14.56 2.55 -3.71
N TYR A 57 -15.48 2.26 -4.62
CA TYR A 57 -16.52 1.25 -4.44
C TYR A 57 -16.33 0.14 -5.46
N PRO A 58 -16.31 -1.13 -5.05
CA PRO A 58 -16.20 -2.25 -5.98
C PRO A 58 -17.53 -2.57 -6.71
N ILE A 59 -18.59 -1.80 -6.45
CA ILE A 59 -19.96 -2.06 -6.89
C ILE A 59 -20.70 -0.80 -7.38
N ASP A 60 -21.75 -1.04 -8.16
CA ASP A 60 -22.62 0.01 -8.70
C ASP A 60 -23.32 0.83 -7.63
N LYS A 61 -23.65 2.08 -7.99
CA LYS A 61 -24.21 3.10 -7.09
C LYS A 61 -25.38 2.60 -6.25
N GLN A 62 -26.28 1.82 -6.84
CA GLN A 62 -27.47 1.26 -6.20
C GLN A 62 -27.17 0.31 -5.03
N PHE A 63 -25.98 -0.29 -4.99
CA PHE A 63 -25.58 -1.27 -3.96
C PHE A 63 -24.56 -0.72 -2.95
N ARG A 64 -24.17 0.56 -3.05
CA ARG A 64 -23.08 1.15 -2.23
C ARG A 64 -23.40 1.32 -0.75
N ARG A 65 -24.64 1.07 -0.31
CA ARG A 65 -25.01 1.23 1.09
C ARG A 65 -24.23 0.22 1.95
N ILE A 66 -23.36 0.74 2.80
CA ILE A 66 -22.62 -0.05 3.79
C ILE A 66 -23.60 -0.45 4.90
N THR A 67 -23.84 -1.75 5.07
CA THR A 67 -24.70 -2.29 6.13
C THR A 67 -23.91 -2.59 7.41
N SER A 68 -22.61 -2.87 7.30
CA SER A 68 -21.70 -3.05 8.43
C SER A 68 -20.31 -2.49 8.05
N PRO A 69 -19.80 -1.46 8.75
CA PRO A 69 -18.52 -0.84 8.42
C PRO A 69 -17.34 -1.62 9.01
N PHE A 70 -16.13 -1.36 8.49
CA PHE A 70 -14.87 -1.77 9.12
C PHE A 70 -14.84 -1.34 10.60
N ASN A 71 -14.54 -2.28 11.48
CA ASN A 71 -14.46 -2.05 12.92
C ASN A 71 -13.48 -3.03 13.57
N PRO A 72 -12.25 -2.61 13.90
CA PRO A 72 -11.24 -3.47 14.50
C PRO A 72 -11.60 -3.88 15.94
N TYR A 73 -12.57 -3.20 16.56
CA TYR A 73 -13.00 -3.41 17.95
C TYR A 73 -14.41 -4.02 18.04
N ARG A 74 -14.97 -4.56 16.94
CA ARG A 74 -16.29 -5.20 16.97
C ARG A 74 -16.29 -6.31 18.03
N LYS A 75 -17.26 -6.31 18.93
CA LYS A 75 -17.41 -7.36 19.94
C LYS A 75 -18.31 -8.47 19.42
N HIS A 76 -17.93 -9.72 19.69
CA HIS A 76 -18.77 -10.87 19.45
C HIS A 76 -19.99 -10.81 20.40
N PRO A 77 -21.22 -10.85 19.90
CA PRO A 77 -22.42 -10.57 20.71
C PRO A 77 -22.63 -11.58 21.85
N VAL A 78 -22.23 -12.85 21.64
CA VAL A 78 -22.35 -13.90 22.67
C VAL A 78 -21.16 -13.93 23.63
N THR A 79 -19.92 -13.98 23.12
CA THR A 79 -18.73 -14.20 23.96
C THR A 79 -18.12 -12.92 24.53
N GLY A 80 -18.55 -11.75 24.06
CA GLY A 80 -18.04 -10.43 24.48
C GLY A 80 -16.61 -10.11 24.04
N ARG A 81 -15.90 -11.08 23.43
CA ARG A 81 -14.52 -10.93 22.95
C ARG A 81 -14.46 -10.00 21.74
N ILE A 82 -13.32 -9.34 21.55
CA ILE A 82 -13.08 -8.57 20.32
C ILE A 82 -12.94 -9.55 19.15
N SER A 83 -13.75 -9.34 18.12
CA SER A 83 -13.80 -10.09 16.86
C SER A 83 -13.89 -9.08 15.71
N PRO A 84 -12.74 -8.57 15.25
CA PRO A 84 -12.63 -7.49 14.27
C PRO A 84 -13.47 -7.72 13.01
N HIS A 85 -13.98 -6.63 12.44
CA HIS A 85 -14.59 -6.60 11.11
C HIS A 85 -13.62 -5.87 10.17
N ASN A 86 -12.85 -6.63 9.39
CA ASN A 86 -11.70 -6.13 8.61
C ASN A 86 -12.03 -5.77 7.15
N GLY A 87 -13.31 -5.50 6.85
CA GLY A 87 -13.81 -5.10 5.53
C GLY A 87 -15.30 -4.83 5.56
#